data_AF-A0A9W9Z2F2-F1
#
_entry.id   AF-A0A9W9Z2F2-F1
#
_cell.length_a   1.000
_cell.length_b   1.000
_cell.length_c   1.000
_cell.angle_alpha   90.00
_cell.angle_beta   90.00
_cell.angle_gamma   90.00
#
_symmetry.space_group_name_H-M   'P 1'
#
loop_
_entity.id
_entity.type
_entity.pdbx_description
1 polymer ?
#
loop_
_entity_poly.entity_id
_entity_poly.type
_entity_poly.pdbx_seq_one_letter_code
_entity_poly.pdbx_strand_id
1 'polypeptide(L)'
;MVGDLKNGRTVHSLAKLLCLYNVTLRYVSPAALRMPDSVQDYVRSKGIQQDEYPSLVDALHDTDVLYVTRIQRERFDSQEEYEKVFGSYVITPQILTEAKEKMVVMHPLPRVNEISVEVDSDPRAAYFRQAEYGMYIRMALLALVLAKN
;
A
#
# COMPACT_ATOMS: atom_id res chain seq x y z
N MET A 1 -0.91 -2.68 -4.37
CA MET A 1 -1.28 -1.56 -3.47
C MET A 1 -2.76 -1.68 -3.19
N VAL A 2 -3.16 -1.62 -1.91
CA VAL A 2 -4.54 -1.93 -1.47
C VAL A 2 -5.11 -0.82 -0.60
N GLY A 3 -6.39 -0.51 -0.76
CA GLY A 3 -7.15 0.37 0.15
C GLY A 3 -7.58 1.69 -0.49
N ASP A 4 -7.36 2.80 0.22
CA ASP A 4 -7.69 4.15 -0.27
C ASP A 4 -6.56 4.69 -1.17
N LEU A 5 -6.61 4.32 -2.45
CA LEU A 5 -5.64 4.74 -3.45
C LEU A 5 -5.91 6.15 -3.96
N LYS A 6 -7.15 6.64 -3.87
CA LYS A 6 -7.54 7.99 -4.27
C LYS A 6 -6.88 9.05 -3.41
N ASN A 7 -6.90 8.88 -2.09
CA ASN A 7 -6.41 9.88 -1.14
C ASN A 7 -5.00 9.58 -0.60
N GLY A 8 -4.49 8.36 -0.81
CA GLY A 8 -3.23 7.90 -0.27
C GLY A 8 -1.99 8.59 -0.85
N ARG A 9 -1.59 9.73 -0.28
CA ARG A 9 -0.37 10.46 -0.68
C ARG A 9 0.90 9.59 -0.67
N THR A 10 0.98 8.64 0.27
CA THR A 10 2.10 7.70 0.38
C THR A 10 2.15 6.77 -0.84
N VAL A 11 1.02 6.22 -1.29
CA VAL A 11 0.98 5.34 -2.46
C VAL A 11 1.18 6.09 -3.76
N HIS A 12 0.74 7.35 -3.85
CA HIS A 12 1.03 8.19 -5.03
C HIS A 12 2.53 8.41 -5.19
N SER A 13 3.22 8.82 -4.13
CA SER A 13 4.67 9.02 -4.14
C SER A 13 5.42 7.70 -4.38
N LEU A 14 4.96 6.61 -3.76
CA LEU A 14 5.55 5.28 -3.94
C LEU A 14 5.42 4.79 -5.38
N ALA A 15 4.24 4.90 -6.01
CA ALA A 15 4.03 4.51 -7.41
C ALA A 15 4.97 5.26 -8.36
N LYS A 16 5.13 6.58 -8.15
CA LYS A 16 6.04 7.42 -8.93
C LYS A 16 7.51 7.04 -8.72
N LEU A 17 7.92 6.74 -7.50
CA LEU A 17 9.28 6.31 -7.17
C LEU A 17 9.60 4.94 -7.79
N LEU A 18 8.64 4.02 -7.74
CA LEU A 18 8.79 2.67 -8.28
C LEU A 18 8.98 2.66 -9.80
N CYS A 19 8.64 3.74 -10.51
CA CYS A 19 8.95 3.89 -11.94
C CYS A 19 10.45 3.93 -12.27
N LEU A 20 11.32 4.04 -11.27
CA LEU A 20 12.78 3.92 -11.44
C LEU A 20 13.26 2.45 -11.47
N TYR A 21 12.36 1.48 -11.28
CA TYR A 21 12.65 0.07 -11.18
C TYR A 21 11.82 -0.74 -12.19
N ASN A 22 12.27 -1.95 -12.51
CA ASN A 22 11.52 -2.89 -13.33
C ASN A 22 10.49 -3.65 -12.47
N VAL A 23 9.29 -3.09 -12.36
CA VAL A 23 8.20 -3.65 -11.53
C VAL A 23 6.88 -3.65 -12.28
N THR A 24 5.93 -4.44 -11.80
CA THR A 24 4.52 -4.37 -12.17
C THR A 24 3.72 -3.84 -11.00
N LEU A 25 2.86 -2.84 -11.22
CA LEU A 25 2.00 -2.29 -10.19
C LEU A 25 0.60 -2.90 -10.29
N ARG A 26 0.08 -3.35 -9.15
CA ARG A 26 -1.30 -3.85 -9.03
C ARG A 26 -2.10 -2.99 -8.07
N TYR A 27 -3.32 -2.64 -8.45
CA TYR A 27 -4.21 -1.82 -7.65
C TYR A 27 -5.45 -2.61 -7.24
N VAL A 28 -5.75 -2.57 -5.94
CA VAL A 28 -6.97 -3.16 -5.35
C VAL A 28 -7.62 -2.10 -4.47
N SER A 29 -8.79 -1.62 -4.88
CA SER A 29 -9.50 -0.56 -4.17
C SER A 29 -10.98 -0.59 -4.50
N PRO A 30 -11.86 -0.09 -3.61
CA PRO A 30 -13.23 0.19 -3.98
C PRO A 30 -13.29 1.13 -5.18
N ALA A 31 -14.32 1.03 -6.03
CA ALA A 31 -14.45 1.86 -7.23
C ALA A 31 -14.36 3.37 -6.94
N ALA A 32 -14.88 3.81 -5.79
CA ALA A 32 -14.85 5.21 -5.34
C ALA A 32 -13.44 5.70 -4.91
N LEU A 33 -12.51 4.79 -4.65
CA LEU A 33 -11.18 5.05 -4.10
C LEU A 33 -10.03 4.60 -5.01
N ARG A 34 -10.28 4.51 -6.32
CA ARG A 34 -9.28 4.14 -7.33
C ARG A 34 -8.10 5.10 -7.38
N MET A 35 -6.95 4.60 -7.83
CA MET A 35 -5.75 5.40 -8.07
C MET A 35 -6.08 6.54 -9.05
N PRO A 36 -5.75 7.81 -8.76
CA PRO A 36 -6.06 8.93 -9.64
C PRO A 36 -5.42 8.75 -11.03
N ASP A 37 -6.17 9.12 -12.07
CA ASP A 37 -5.71 9.01 -13.46
C ASP A 37 -4.38 9.74 -13.68
N SER A 38 -4.18 10.89 -13.05
CA SER A 38 -2.91 11.63 -13.13
C SER A 38 -1.69 10.86 -12.64
N VAL A 39 -1.86 9.93 -11.69
CA VAL A 39 -0.79 9.04 -11.22
C VAL A 39 -0.64 7.87 -12.19
N GLN A 40 -1.75 7.27 -12.62
CA GLN A 40 -1.72 6.14 -13.56
C GLN A 40 -1.11 6.54 -14.92
N ASP A 41 -1.42 7.73 -15.42
CA ASP A 41 -0.89 8.30 -16.66
C ASP A 41 0.61 8.58 -16.53
N TYR A 42 1.06 9.09 -15.38
CA TYR A 42 2.49 9.25 -15.12
C TYR A 42 3.21 7.89 -15.16
N VAL A 43 2.69 6.88 -14.45
CA VAL A 43 3.28 5.54 -14.43
C VAL A 43 3.29 4.92 -15.84
N ARG A 44 2.20 5.10 -16.61
CA ARG A 44 2.09 4.65 -18.00
C ARG A 44 3.11 5.34 -18.90
N SER A 45 3.34 6.64 -18.72
CA SER A 45 4.36 7.40 -19.47
C SER A 45 5.78 6.89 -19.24
N LYS A 46 6.01 6.16 -18.13
CA LYS A 46 7.28 5.50 -17.80
C LYS A 46 7.37 4.06 -18.30
N GLY A 47 6.33 3.56 -18.98
CA GLY A 47 6.31 2.20 -19.54
C GLY A 47 6.13 1.08 -18.49
N ILE A 48 5.71 1.43 -17.27
CA ILE A 48 5.48 0.45 -16.20
C ILE A 48 4.11 -0.20 -16.37
N GLN A 49 4.05 -1.53 -16.30
CA GLN A 49 2.79 -2.28 -16.36
C GLN A 49 1.93 -2.00 -15.12
N GLN A 50 0.63 -1.81 -15.36
CA GLN A 50 -0.37 -1.52 -14.33
C GLN A 50 -1.60 -2.39 -14.53
N ASP A 51 -2.00 -3.11 -13.50
CA ASP A 51 -3.18 -3.97 -13.50
C ASP A 51 -4.12 -3.55 -12.36
N GLU A 52 -5.42 -3.47 -12.62
CA GLU A 52 -6.45 -3.26 -11.61
C GLU A 52 -7.21 -4.57 -11.35
N TYR A 53 -7.40 -4.90 -10.07
CA TYR A 53 -8.11 -6.10 -9.65
C TYR A 53 -9.30 -5.73 -8.76
N PRO A 54 -10.47 -6.36 -8.96
CA PRO A 54 -11.65 -6.12 -8.15
C PRO A 54 -11.54 -6.74 -6.75
N SER A 55 -10.80 -7.85 -6.64
CA SER A 55 -10.62 -8.59 -5.39
C SER A 55 -9.15 -8.64 -4.98
N LEU A 56 -8.94 -8.76 -3.66
CA LEU A 56 -7.60 -8.91 -3.10
C LEU A 56 -6.98 -10.26 -3.48
N VAL A 57 -7.76 -11.33 -3.48
CA VAL A 57 -7.30 -12.70 -3.75
C VAL A 57 -6.73 -12.82 -5.16
N ASP A 58 -7.43 -12.26 -6.16
CA ASP A 58 -6.97 -12.29 -7.55
C ASP A 58 -5.61 -11.61 -7.74
N ALA A 59 -5.37 -10.51 -6.99
CA ALA A 59 -4.09 -9.81 -7.04
C ALA A 59 -2.98 -10.54 -6.28
N LEU A 60 -3.32 -11.38 -5.29
CA LEU A 60 -2.40 -11.86 -4.26
C LEU A 60 -1.47 -12.97 -4.76
N HIS A 61 -1.97 -13.88 -5.60
CA HIS A 61 -1.23 -15.06 -6.07
C HIS A 61 0.16 -14.73 -6.62
N ASP A 62 0.26 -13.64 -7.38
CA ASP A 62 1.50 -13.21 -8.00
C ASP A 62 2.17 -12.02 -7.29
N THR A 63 1.68 -11.59 -6.12
CA THR A 63 2.19 -10.38 -5.43
C THR A 63 3.42 -10.69 -4.58
N ASP A 64 4.51 -9.94 -4.78
CA ASP A 64 5.71 -10.03 -3.94
C ASP A 64 5.68 -9.01 -2.78
N VAL A 65 5.04 -7.85 -2.98
CA VAL A 65 4.91 -6.78 -1.98
C VAL A 65 3.45 -6.32 -1.87
N LEU A 66 2.80 -6.65 -0.75
CA LEU A 66 1.47 -6.15 -0.44
C LEU A 66 1.56 -4.89 0.41
N TYR A 67 1.45 -3.75 -0.25
CA TYR A 67 1.39 -2.44 0.41
C TYR A 67 -0.07 -2.06 0.69
N VAL A 68 -0.46 -2.15 1.95
CA VAL A 68 -1.82 -1.91 2.44
C VAL A 68 -1.94 -0.48 2.94
N THR A 69 -3.11 0.13 2.76
CA THR A 69 -3.42 1.48 3.25
C THR A 69 -4.75 1.50 4.00
N ARG A 70 -4.81 2.38 5.00
CA ARG A 70 -6.03 2.69 5.74
C ARG A 70 -7.05 3.40 4.87
N ILE A 71 -8.32 3.07 5.03
CA ILE A 71 -9.42 3.89 4.52
C ILE A 71 -9.54 5.15 5.39
N GLN A 72 -9.39 6.33 4.78
CA GLN A 72 -9.31 7.59 5.51
C GLN A 72 -10.71 8.14 5.82
N ARG A 73 -11.29 7.75 6.98
CA ARG A 73 -12.61 8.23 7.42
C ARG A 73 -12.77 9.74 7.31
N GLU A 74 -11.71 10.49 7.61
CA GLU A 74 -11.66 11.96 7.58
C GLU A 74 -11.77 12.57 6.16
N ARG A 75 -11.85 11.76 5.09
CA ARG A 75 -11.94 12.20 3.70
C ARG A 75 -13.32 11.97 3.06
N PHE A 76 -14.27 11.42 3.81
CA PHE A 76 -15.63 11.17 3.33
C PHE A 76 -16.56 12.30 3.76
N ASP A 77 -17.47 12.70 2.87
CA ASP A 77 -18.44 13.77 3.14
C ASP A 77 -19.57 13.30 4.06
N SER A 78 -19.82 11.99 4.11
CA SER A 78 -20.79 11.37 5.00
C SER A 78 -20.28 10.07 5.62
N GLN A 79 -20.79 9.76 6.82
CA GLN A 79 -20.51 8.51 7.52
C GLN A 79 -21.03 7.29 6.72
N GLU A 80 -22.17 7.42 6.04
CA GLU A 80 -22.75 6.35 5.23
C GLU A 80 -21.86 5.94 4.05
N GLU A 81 -21.19 6.89 3.39
CA GLU A 81 -20.25 6.59 2.31
C GLU A 81 -19.01 5.87 2.81
N TYR A 82 -18.51 6.27 3.98
CA TYR A 82 -17.40 5.59 4.64
C TYR A 82 -17.76 4.14 5.00
N GLU A 83 -18.92 3.92 5.61
CA GLU A 83 -19.37 2.59 6.03
C GLU A 83 -19.54 1.62 4.86
N LYS A 84 -19.91 2.11 3.67
CA LYS A 84 -20.01 1.28 2.45
C LYS A 84 -18.68 0.65 2.02
N VAL A 85 -17.57 1.30 2.33
CA VAL A 85 -16.23 0.84 1.92
C VAL A 85 -15.37 0.37 3.10
N PHE A 86 -15.77 0.70 4.33
CA PHE A 86 -15.05 0.30 5.53
C PHE A 86 -15.01 -1.22 5.66
N GLY A 87 -13.82 -1.78 5.83
CA GLY A 87 -13.64 -3.23 5.92
C GLY A 87 -13.76 -4.00 4.60
N SER A 88 -13.87 -3.33 3.44
CA SER A 88 -13.89 -4.02 2.14
C SER A 88 -12.63 -4.84 1.86
N TYR A 89 -11.49 -4.48 2.48
CA TYR A 89 -10.21 -5.15 2.30
C TYR A 89 -9.51 -5.29 3.65
N VAL A 90 -9.78 -6.41 4.34
CA VAL A 90 -9.15 -6.76 5.62
C VAL A 90 -8.18 -7.90 5.39
N ILE A 91 -6.90 -7.69 5.70
CA ILE A 91 -5.88 -8.73 5.63
C ILE A 91 -5.99 -9.62 6.86
N THR A 92 -6.27 -10.91 6.65
CA THR A 92 -6.33 -11.93 7.70
C THR A 92 -5.34 -13.06 7.43
N PRO A 93 -5.01 -13.90 8.43
CA PRO A 93 -4.18 -15.09 8.20
C PRO A 93 -4.74 -16.01 7.12
N GLN A 94 -6.07 -16.12 7.01
CA GLN A 94 -6.74 -16.95 5.99
C GLN A 94 -6.52 -16.40 4.59
N ILE A 95 -6.56 -15.07 4.38
CA ILE A 95 -6.26 -14.51 3.06
C ILE A 95 -4.78 -14.74 2.70
N LEU A 96 -3.89 -14.67 3.69
CA LEU A 96 -2.47 -14.86 3.48
C LEU A 96 -2.06 -16.32 3.20
N THR A 97 -3.00 -17.28 3.22
CA THR A 97 -2.73 -18.64 2.69
C THR A 97 -2.69 -18.68 1.16
N GLU A 98 -3.37 -17.74 0.50
CA GLU A 98 -3.35 -17.60 -0.98
C GLU A 98 -2.13 -16.81 -1.48
N ALA A 99 -1.39 -16.18 -0.56
CA ALA A 99 -0.18 -15.43 -0.85
C ALA A 99 1.03 -16.33 -1.06
N LYS A 100 1.98 -15.84 -1.86
CA LYS A 100 3.31 -16.44 -1.97
C LYS A 100 3.97 -16.58 -0.59
N GLU A 101 4.75 -17.64 -0.43
CA GLU A 101 5.61 -17.83 0.74
C GLU A 101 6.68 -16.72 0.81
N LYS A 102 7.33 -16.41 -0.32
CA LYS A 102 8.32 -15.34 -0.43
C LYS A 102 7.64 -14.02 -0.81
N MET A 103 7.13 -13.32 0.20
CA MET A 103 6.39 -12.07 0.05
C MET A 103 6.58 -11.20 1.30
N VAL A 104 6.33 -9.89 1.20
CA VAL A 104 6.24 -9.00 2.36
C VAL A 104 4.90 -8.25 2.42
N VAL A 105 4.40 -8.04 3.63
CA VAL A 105 3.23 -7.18 3.91
C VAL A 105 3.70 -5.88 4.56
N MET A 106 3.36 -4.76 3.94
CA MET A 106 3.77 -3.42 4.35
C MET A 106 2.57 -2.53 4.61
N HIS A 107 2.74 -1.56 5.51
CA HIS A 107 1.69 -0.61 5.87
C HIS A 107 2.33 0.69 6.38
N PRO A 108 1.88 1.88 5.92
CA PRO A 108 2.47 3.15 6.35
C PRO A 108 2.16 3.53 7.81
N LEU A 109 1.16 2.88 8.41
CA LEU A 109 0.61 3.14 9.76
C LEU A 109 0.00 4.55 9.91
N PRO A 110 -0.86 4.77 10.92
CA PRO A 110 -1.46 3.77 11.81
C PRO A 110 -2.47 2.88 11.07
N ARG A 111 -2.64 1.64 11.54
CA ARG A 111 -3.73 0.75 11.08
C ARG A 111 -4.96 0.85 11.99
N VAL A 112 -6.14 0.57 11.45
CA VAL A 112 -7.41 0.51 12.21
C VAL A 112 -7.94 -0.91 12.27
N ASN A 113 -8.30 -1.49 11.12
CA ASN A 113 -8.86 -2.84 11.02
C ASN A 113 -8.52 -3.53 9.69
N GLU A 114 -7.86 -2.82 8.77
CA GLU A 114 -7.46 -3.31 7.46
C GLU A 114 -6.40 -4.41 7.52
N ILE A 115 -5.75 -4.63 8.66
CA ILE A 115 -4.86 -5.78 8.93
C ILE A 115 -5.21 -6.33 10.31
N SER A 116 -5.60 -7.61 10.38
CA SER A 116 -5.85 -8.30 11.65
C SER A 116 -4.58 -8.35 12.50
N VAL A 117 -4.74 -8.23 13.82
CA VAL A 117 -3.63 -8.37 14.78
C VAL A 117 -3.00 -9.75 14.73
N GLU A 118 -3.74 -10.77 14.31
CA GLU A 118 -3.23 -12.14 14.15
C GLU A 118 -2.16 -12.24 13.05
N VAL A 119 -2.11 -11.27 12.13
CA VAL A 119 -1.08 -11.21 11.08
C VAL A 119 0.28 -10.77 11.64
N ASP A 120 0.34 -10.19 12.84
CA ASP A 120 1.59 -9.69 13.43
C ASP A 120 2.64 -10.77 13.67
N SER A 121 2.19 -12.01 13.89
CA SER A 121 3.08 -13.16 14.08
C SER A 121 3.57 -13.79 12.77
N ASP A 122 2.99 -13.39 11.62
CA ASP A 122 3.43 -13.87 10.32
C ASP A 122 4.81 -13.27 9.98
N PRO A 123 5.82 -14.08 9.61
CA PRO A 123 7.16 -13.56 9.28
C PRO A 123 7.16 -12.54 8.13
N ARG A 124 6.17 -12.61 7.24
CA ARG A 124 5.99 -11.70 6.11
C ARG A 124 5.49 -10.32 6.55
N ALA A 125 4.92 -10.19 7.75
CA ALA A 125 4.49 -8.90 8.31
C ALA A 125 5.71 -8.01 8.61
N ALA A 126 5.87 -6.94 7.82
CA ALA A 126 7.05 -6.10 7.83
C ALA A 126 6.77 -4.66 8.30
N TYR A 127 5.53 -4.27 8.57
CA TYR A 127 5.15 -2.88 8.87
C TYR A 127 5.82 -2.29 10.13
N PHE A 128 6.15 -3.10 11.14
CA PHE A 128 6.94 -2.62 12.28
C PHE A 128 8.43 -2.44 11.94
N ARG A 129 9.03 -3.40 11.21
CA ARG A 129 10.40 -3.25 10.68
C ARG A 129 10.50 -2.05 9.75
N GLN A 130 9.49 -1.82 8.92
CA GLN A 130 9.37 -0.66 8.04
C GLN A 130 9.38 0.66 8.84
N ALA A 131 8.69 0.72 9.98
CA ALA A 131 8.68 1.91 10.83
C ALA A 131 10.09 2.20 11.41
N GLU A 132 10.78 1.17 11.87
CA GLU A 132 12.17 1.25 12.34
C GLU A 132 13.11 1.72 11.22
N TYR A 133 13.00 1.16 10.01
CA TYR A 133 13.77 1.61 8.85
C TYR A 133 13.54 3.09 8.52
N GLY A 134 12.33 3.60 8.80
CA GLY A 134 12.02 5.03 8.69
C GLY A 134 12.89 5.92 9.58
N MET A 135 13.29 5.47 10.77
CA MET A 135 14.22 6.20 11.64
C MET A 135 15.60 6.32 10.97
N TYR A 136 16.17 5.20 10.55
CA TYR A 136 17.50 5.15 9.94
C TYR A 136 17.58 5.93 8.62
N ILE A 137 16.57 5.82 7.76
CA ILE A 137 16.50 6.58 6.51
C ILE A 137 16.46 8.10 6.78
N ARG A 138 15.71 8.55 7.79
CA ARG A 138 15.66 9.97 8.14
C ARG A 138 16.98 10.47 8.73
N MET A 139 17.66 9.66 9.55
CA MET A 139 19.00 9.99 10.05
C MET A 139 19.99 10.17 8.90
N ALA A 140 19.99 9.23 7.93
CA ALA A 140 20.84 9.32 6.75
C ALA A 140 20.51 10.54 5.89
N LEU A 141 19.22 10.84 5.68
CA LEU A 141 18.78 12.01 4.92
C LEU A 141 19.23 13.33 5.58
N LEU A 142 19.07 13.45 6.90
CA LEU A 142 19.52 14.63 7.65
C LEU A 142 21.04 14.78 7.57
N ALA A 143 21.79 13.69 7.71
CA ALA A 143 23.24 13.71 7.56
C ALA A 143 23.65 14.17 6.16
N LEU A 144 23.03 13.65 5.09
CA LEU A 144 23.33 14.04 3.71
C LEU A 144 23.05 15.53 3.45
N VAL A 145 21.95 16.06 3.98
CA VAL A 145 21.51 17.44 3.72
C VAL A 145 22.29 18.46 4.56
N LEU A 146 22.68 18.10 5.79
CA LEU A 146 23.30 19.01 6.75
C LEU A 146 24.82 18.85 6.85
N ALA A 147 25.39 17.74 6.39
CA ALA A 147 26.85 17.61 6.31
C ALA A 147 27.38 18.63 5.31
N LYS A 148 28.12 19.63 5.82
CA LYS A 148 28.95 20.50 4.99
C LYS A 148 30.04 19.65 4.36
N ASN A 149 30.19 19.74 3.04
CA ASN A 149 31.38 19.26 2.33
C ASN A 149 32.64 19.88 2.92
#